data_AF-A0A163IZD5-F1
#
_entry.id   AF-A0A163IZD5-F1
#
_cell.length_a   1.000
_cell.length_b   1.000
_cell.length_c   1.000
_cell.angle_alpha   90.00
_cell.angle_beta   90.00
_cell.angle_gamma   90.00
#
_symmetry.space_group_name_H-M   'P 1'
#
loop_
_entity.id
_entity.type
_entity.pdbx_description
1 polymer ?
#
loop_
_entity_poly.entity_id
_entity_poly.type
_entity_poly.pdbx_seq_one_letter_code
_entity_poly.pdbx_strand_id
1 'polypeptide(L)'
;MVDTLVDTMRATEEELQKTVAAFQQLIIKGATQKDFDANEKRQATLARALKRMKEDFEGYQLKKENKKEVNVPKNLPALQLEGDKDAVPSKTKFETIDRFVDVFEMVLYQHQLAQDSHWEACLISSLQHSMDKITWFKEHLMDKQLNWAAAKKVIKKQYGGDHSLSWYLEKLTNMKASKHENPAKFVEKFCTVLRGAACCSRQEF
;
A
#
# COMPACT_ATOMS: atom_id res chain seq x y z
N MET A 1 23.44 -9.92 -11.39
CA MET A 1 23.13 -11.30 -10.96
C MET A 1 21.87 -11.81 -11.67
N VAL A 2 20.76 -11.07 -11.67
CA VAL A 2 19.54 -11.43 -12.45
C VAL A 2 19.80 -11.35 -13.96
N ASP A 3 20.47 -10.29 -14.44
CA ASP A 3 20.80 -10.15 -15.87
C ASP A 3 21.68 -11.30 -16.37
N THR A 4 22.64 -11.72 -15.55
CA THR A 4 23.52 -12.87 -15.83
C THR A 4 22.76 -14.20 -15.91
N LEU A 5 21.70 -14.37 -15.12
CA LEU A 5 20.84 -15.57 -15.17
C LEU A 5 19.97 -15.57 -16.43
N VAL A 6 19.42 -14.42 -16.81
CA VAL A 6 18.63 -14.27 -18.05
C VAL A 6 19.50 -14.53 -19.28
N ASP A 7 20.73 -14.00 -19.29
CA ASP A 7 21.69 -14.22 -20.37
C ASP A 7 22.08 -15.70 -20.52
N THR A 8 22.28 -16.39 -19.40
CA THR A 8 22.61 -17.83 -19.41
C THR A 8 21.43 -18.70 -19.82
N MET A 9 20.20 -18.34 -19.43
CA MET A 9 18.98 -19.01 -19.91
C MET A 9 18.84 -18.89 -21.42
N ARG A 10 19.02 -17.67 -21.96
CA ARG A 10 18.97 -17.41 -23.41
C ARG A 10 20.03 -18.19 -24.17
N ALA A 11 21.27 -18.20 -23.70
CA ALA A 11 22.34 -18.99 -24.32
C ALA A 11 22.05 -20.50 -24.30
N THR A 12 21.44 -21.00 -23.21
CA THR A 12 21.04 -22.42 -23.09
C THR A 12 19.91 -22.76 -24.06
N GLU A 13 18.96 -21.84 -24.27
CA GLU A 13 17.86 -21.99 -25.22
C GLU A 13 18.33 -22.00 -26.67
N GLU A 14 19.25 -21.10 -27.02
CA GLU A 14 19.90 -21.07 -28.33
C GLU A 14 20.69 -22.37 -28.60
N GLU A 15 21.41 -22.88 -27.60
CA GLU A 15 22.14 -24.13 -27.73
C GLU A 15 21.21 -25.33 -27.88
N LEU A 16 20.08 -25.35 -27.17
CA LEU A 16 19.05 -26.37 -27.35
C LEU A 16 18.49 -26.34 -28.77
N GLN A 17 18.16 -25.16 -29.31
CA GLN A 17 17.70 -25.00 -30.69
C GLN A 17 18.72 -25.52 -31.70
N LYS A 18 20.03 -25.26 -31.50
CA LYS A 18 21.09 -25.81 -32.34
C LYS A 18 21.12 -27.34 -32.30
N THR A 19 20.94 -27.96 -31.13
CA THR A 19 20.90 -29.44 -31.02
C THR A 19 19.63 -30.05 -31.65
N VAL A 20 18.53 -29.30 -31.71
CA VAL A 20 17.33 -29.72 -32.45
C VAL A 20 17.57 -29.64 -33.96
N ALA A 21 18.18 -28.55 -34.44
CA ALA A 21 18.57 -28.43 -35.84
C ALA A 21 19.60 -29.50 -36.27
N ALA A 22 20.55 -29.83 -35.38
CA ALA A 22 21.51 -30.90 -35.59
C ALA A 22 20.83 -32.27 -35.73
N PHE A 23 19.77 -32.55 -34.94
CA PHE A 23 18.96 -33.76 -35.08
C PHE A 23 18.37 -33.90 -36.48
N GLN A 24 17.78 -32.82 -37.02
CA GLN A 24 17.23 -32.80 -38.37
C GLN A 24 18.30 -33.10 -39.44
N GLN A 25 19.52 -32.59 -39.25
CA GLN A 25 20.65 -32.88 -40.14
C GLN A 25 21.11 -34.33 -40.07
N LEU A 26 21.05 -34.98 -38.90
CA LEU A 26 21.36 -36.40 -38.74
C LEU A 26 20.35 -37.28 -39.50
N ILE A 27 19.07 -36.90 -39.52
CA ILE A 27 18.03 -37.57 -40.33
C ILE A 27 18.37 -37.49 -41.81
N ILE A 28 18.68 -36.29 -42.32
CA ILE A 28 19.00 -36.07 -43.74
C ILE A 28 20.23 -36.87 -44.18
N LYS A 29 21.23 -37.00 -43.30
CA LYS A 29 22.51 -37.67 -43.60
C LYS A 29 22.50 -39.19 -43.37
N GLY A 30 21.41 -39.76 -42.86
CA GLY A 30 21.35 -41.19 -42.53
C GLY A 30 22.37 -41.60 -41.47
N ALA A 31 22.49 -40.80 -40.41
CA ALA A 31 23.47 -41.03 -39.34
C ALA A 31 23.20 -42.33 -38.54
N THR A 32 24.18 -42.74 -37.74
CA THR A 32 24.06 -43.98 -36.95
C THR A 32 23.16 -43.77 -35.72
N GLN A 33 22.59 -44.85 -35.20
CA GLN A 33 21.79 -44.81 -33.96
C GLN A 33 22.54 -44.15 -32.80
N LYS A 34 23.86 -44.38 -32.70
CA LYS A 34 24.72 -43.80 -31.67
C LYS A 34 24.77 -42.27 -31.73
N ASP A 35 24.69 -41.69 -32.93
CA ASP A 35 24.69 -40.23 -33.13
C ASP A 35 23.35 -39.61 -32.70
N PHE A 36 22.25 -40.32 -32.96
CA PHE A 36 20.92 -39.93 -32.48
C PHE A 36 20.84 -39.96 -30.95
N ASP A 37 21.28 -41.06 -30.33
CA ASP A 37 21.28 -41.23 -28.87
C ASP A 37 22.13 -40.15 -28.17
N ALA A 38 23.29 -39.80 -28.76
CA ALA A 38 24.15 -38.74 -28.23
C ALA A 38 23.48 -37.35 -28.30
N ASN A 39 22.78 -37.06 -29.40
CA ASN A 39 22.07 -35.80 -29.57
C ASN A 39 20.85 -35.70 -28.64
N GLU A 40 20.07 -36.78 -28.50
CA GLU A 40 18.93 -36.85 -27.58
C GLU A 40 19.37 -36.66 -26.13
N LYS A 41 20.48 -37.28 -25.72
CA LYS A 41 21.07 -37.07 -24.39
C LYS A 41 21.48 -35.62 -24.14
N ARG A 42 21.99 -34.94 -25.17
CA ARG A 42 22.37 -33.51 -25.10
C ARG A 42 21.13 -32.63 -24.97
N GLN A 43 20.08 -32.89 -25.77
CA GLN A 43 18.79 -32.19 -25.66
C GLN A 43 18.17 -32.37 -24.27
N ALA A 44 18.15 -33.60 -23.74
CA ALA A 44 17.61 -33.89 -22.41
C ALA A 44 18.36 -33.15 -21.31
N THR A 45 19.69 -33.05 -21.42
CA THR A 45 20.52 -32.30 -20.46
C THR A 45 20.21 -30.80 -20.48
N LEU A 46 20.18 -30.21 -21.67
CA LEU A 46 19.89 -28.79 -21.85
C LEU A 46 18.47 -28.43 -21.40
N ALA A 47 17.48 -29.25 -21.75
CA ALA A 47 16.08 -29.05 -21.33
C ALA A 47 15.93 -29.09 -19.80
N ARG A 48 16.61 -30.03 -19.11
CA ARG A 48 16.61 -30.09 -17.64
C ARG A 48 17.28 -28.87 -17.01
N ALA A 49 18.39 -28.41 -17.57
CA ALA A 49 19.09 -27.22 -17.08
C ALA A 49 18.20 -25.97 -17.22
N LEU A 50 17.56 -25.80 -18.38
CA LEU A 50 16.68 -24.68 -18.67
C LEU A 50 15.44 -24.68 -17.77
N LYS A 51 14.85 -25.85 -17.49
CA LYS A 51 13.75 -25.99 -16.53
C LYS A 51 14.14 -25.52 -15.14
N ARG A 52 15.28 -25.98 -14.61
CA ARG A 52 15.77 -25.56 -13.28
C ARG A 52 16.01 -24.06 -13.20
N MET A 53 16.65 -23.47 -14.22
CA MET A 53 16.90 -22.03 -14.27
C MET A 53 15.60 -21.21 -14.30
N LYS A 54 14.56 -21.70 -15.00
CA LYS A 54 13.23 -21.07 -14.99
C LYS A 54 12.59 -21.11 -13.60
N GLU A 55 12.60 -22.28 -12.95
CA GLU A 55 12.06 -22.44 -11.59
C GLU A 55 12.78 -21.53 -10.57
N ASP A 56 14.10 -21.42 -10.66
CA ASP A 56 14.89 -20.52 -9.82
C ASP A 56 14.58 -19.04 -10.08
N PHE A 57 14.40 -18.66 -11.35
CA PHE A 57 14.04 -17.30 -11.73
C PHE A 57 12.63 -16.92 -11.24
N GLU A 58 11.65 -17.80 -11.41
CA GLU A 58 10.29 -17.62 -10.90
C GLU A 58 10.28 -17.49 -9.38
N GLY A 59 11.03 -18.36 -8.67
CA GLY A 59 11.19 -18.29 -7.23
C GLY A 59 11.87 -16.99 -6.76
N TYR A 60 12.83 -16.46 -7.54
CA TYR A 60 13.45 -15.17 -7.27
C TYR A 60 12.48 -14.00 -7.48
N GLN A 61 11.69 -14.01 -8.55
CA GLN A 61 10.68 -12.98 -8.82
C GLN A 61 9.61 -12.94 -7.72
N LEU A 62 9.09 -14.10 -7.33
CA LEU A 62 8.13 -14.22 -6.22
C LEU A 62 8.70 -13.66 -4.90
N LYS A 63 9.97 -13.97 -4.59
CA LYS A 63 10.65 -13.41 -3.42
C LYS A 63 10.85 -11.89 -3.53
N LYS A 64 11.11 -11.36 -4.73
CA LYS A 64 11.28 -9.93 -4.97
C LYS A 64 9.96 -9.16 -4.88
N GLU A 65 8.87 -9.72 -5.39
CA GLU A 65 7.52 -9.16 -5.27
C GLU A 65 7.05 -9.13 -3.81
N ASN A 66 7.31 -10.21 -3.07
CA ASN A 66 7.01 -10.28 -1.63
C ASN A 66 7.91 -9.36 -0.78
N LYS A 67 9.01 -8.84 -1.34
CA LYS A 67 9.97 -7.97 -0.66
C LYS A 67 9.92 -6.53 -1.19
N LYS A 68 8.80 -6.09 -1.77
CA LYS A 68 8.54 -4.66 -1.93
C LYS A 68 8.43 -4.06 -0.53
N GLU A 69 9.46 -3.34 -0.10
CA GLU A 69 9.39 -2.49 1.08
C GLU A 69 8.15 -1.63 0.96
N VAL A 70 7.24 -1.75 1.93
CA VAL A 70 6.11 -0.83 2.01
C VAL A 70 6.70 0.54 2.33
N ASN A 71 6.70 1.43 1.34
CA ASN A 71 7.26 2.77 1.48
C ASN A 71 6.34 3.60 2.39
N VAL A 72 6.59 3.56 3.69
CA VAL A 72 5.82 4.30 4.70
C VAL A 72 6.46 5.68 4.92
N PRO A 73 5.76 6.80 4.65
CA PRO A 73 6.31 8.12 4.84
C PRO A 73 6.65 8.44 6.30
N LYS A 74 7.78 9.10 6.54
CA LYS A 74 8.22 9.49 7.89
C LYS A 74 7.42 10.65 8.49
N ASN A 75 6.74 11.43 7.66
CA ASN A 75 5.97 12.62 8.06
C ASN A 75 4.47 12.34 8.26
N LEU A 76 4.08 11.08 8.46
CA LEU A 76 2.70 10.74 8.75
C LEU A 76 2.24 11.38 10.07
N PRO A 77 1.01 11.93 10.11
CA PRO A 77 0.45 12.47 11.35
C PRO A 77 0.21 11.35 12.36
N ALA A 78 0.44 11.62 13.65
CA ALA A 78 -0.03 10.71 14.69
C ALA A 78 -1.53 10.89 14.91
N LEU A 79 -2.29 9.80 15.03
CA LEU A 79 -3.71 9.87 15.39
C LEU A 79 -3.86 10.22 16.87
N GLN A 80 -3.80 11.50 17.19
CA GLN A 80 -4.00 12.05 18.52
C GLN A 80 -5.14 13.05 18.49
N LEU A 81 -6.20 12.79 19.25
CA LEU A 81 -7.31 13.71 19.40
C LEU A 81 -7.16 14.58 20.66
N GLU A 82 -7.83 15.73 20.69
CA GLU A 82 -7.94 16.50 21.92
C GLU A 82 -8.62 15.66 23.02
N GLY A 83 -8.02 15.64 24.21
CA GLY A 83 -8.49 14.82 25.34
C GLY A 83 -7.93 13.39 25.40
N ASP A 84 -7.19 12.93 24.39
CA ASP A 84 -6.50 11.64 24.43
C ASP A 84 -5.49 11.58 25.60
N LYS A 85 -5.58 10.50 26.39
CA LYS A 85 -4.73 10.28 27.58
C LYS A 85 -3.32 9.81 27.22
N ASP A 86 -3.17 9.23 26.05
CA ASP A 86 -1.98 8.63 25.45
C ASP A 86 -1.28 9.56 24.43
N ALA A 87 -1.68 10.83 24.39
CA ALA A 87 -1.13 11.78 23.44
C ALA A 87 0.34 12.13 23.73
N VAL A 88 1.18 12.05 22.70
CA VAL A 88 2.58 12.47 22.77
C VAL A 88 2.66 14.00 22.69
N PRO A 89 3.26 14.69 23.68
CA PRO A 89 3.25 16.16 23.75
C PRO A 89 3.91 16.86 22.56
N SER A 90 4.89 16.24 21.92
CA SER A 90 5.63 16.80 20.78
C SER A 90 4.91 16.65 19.43
N LYS A 91 3.77 15.95 19.39
CA LYS A 91 3.01 15.70 18.17
C LYS A 91 1.70 16.49 18.16
N THR A 92 1.25 16.86 16.96
CA THR A 92 -0.01 17.56 16.74
C THR A 92 -1.19 16.77 17.31
N LYS A 93 -2.09 17.47 18.00
CA LYS A 93 -3.40 16.95 18.39
C LYS A 93 -4.44 17.53 17.43
N PHE A 94 -5.38 16.71 17.03
CA PHE A 94 -6.47 17.08 16.13
C PHE A 94 -7.74 17.28 16.94
N GLU A 95 -8.50 18.31 16.61
CA GLU A 95 -9.76 18.60 17.29
C GLU A 95 -10.85 17.60 16.90
N THR A 96 -10.75 17.01 15.71
CA THR A 96 -11.69 15.99 15.21
C THR A 96 -10.97 14.94 14.37
N ILE A 97 -11.59 13.76 14.24
CA ILE A 97 -11.08 12.70 13.37
C ILE A 97 -11.01 13.13 11.89
N ASP A 98 -11.92 14.01 11.44
CA ASP A 98 -11.92 14.49 10.07
C ASP A 98 -10.63 15.25 9.73
N ARG A 99 -10.15 16.09 10.65
CA ARG A 99 -8.89 16.83 10.47
C ARG A 99 -7.69 15.91 10.37
N PHE A 100 -7.64 14.86 11.18
CA PHE A 100 -6.61 13.84 11.06
C PHE A 100 -6.66 13.17 9.68
N VAL A 101 -7.86 12.73 9.25
CA VAL A 101 -8.02 12.02 7.98
C VAL A 101 -7.63 12.89 6.79
N ASP A 102 -7.98 14.17 6.79
CA ASP A 102 -7.60 15.10 5.70
C ASP A 102 -6.08 15.24 5.59
N VAL A 103 -5.38 15.40 6.73
CA VAL A 103 -3.91 15.50 6.74
C VAL A 103 -3.27 14.17 6.35
N PHE A 104 -3.81 13.05 6.83
CA PHE A 104 -3.34 11.72 6.46
C PHE A 104 -3.44 11.50 4.94
N GLU A 105 -4.61 11.76 4.34
CA GLU A 105 -4.82 11.65 2.89
C GLU A 105 -3.90 12.58 2.10
N MET A 106 -3.65 13.79 2.60
CA MET A 106 -2.73 14.74 1.98
C MET A 106 -1.29 14.22 1.95
N VAL A 107 -0.81 13.58 3.02
CA VAL A 107 0.53 12.97 3.06
C VAL A 107 0.60 11.80 2.08
N LEU A 108 -0.41 10.93 2.03
CA LEU A 108 -0.45 9.83 1.06
C LEU A 108 -0.39 10.36 -0.38
N TYR A 109 -1.15 11.42 -0.67
CA TYR A 109 -1.14 12.09 -1.97
C TYR A 109 0.24 12.68 -2.32
N GLN A 110 0.88 13.38 -1.37
CA GLN A 110 2.21 13.96 -1.54
C GLN A 110 3.26 12.92 -1.94
N HIS A 111 3.18 11.71 -1.38
CA HIS A 111 4.10 10.60 -1.65
C HIS A 111 3.66 9.69 -2.80
N GLN A 112 2.59 10.06 -3.54
CA GLN A 112 2.05 9.30 -4.67
C GLN A 112 1.65 7.86 -4.28
N LEU A 113 1.20 7.67 -3.04
CA LEU A 113 0.79 6.36 -2.53
C LEU A 113 -0.68 6.14 -2.86
N ALA A 114 -0.97 5.04 -3.57
CA ALA A 114 -2.34 4.60 -3.81
C ALA A 114 -3.02 4.27 -2.47
N GLN A 115 -4.09 4.99 -2.13
CA GLN A 115 -4.75 4.89 -0.83
C GLN A 115 -5.15 3.45 -0.50
N ASP A 116 -5.87 2.78 -1.41
CA ASP A 116 -6.38 1.41 -1.20
C ASP A 116 -5.28 0.36 -1.00
N SER A 117 -4.05 0.62 -1.47
CA SER A 117 -2.93 -0.32 -1.34
C SER A 117 -1.98 -0.02 -0.17
N HIS A 118 -2.04 1.18 0.42
CA HIS A 118 -1.03 1.64 1.38
C HIS A 118 -1.61 2.16 2.71
N TRP A 119 -2.93 2.38 2.79
CA TRP A 119 -3.53 2.99 3.97
C TRP A 119 -3.28 2.19 5.26
N GLU A 120 -3.30 0.85 5.23
CA GLU A 120 -3.09 0.01 6.42
C GLU A 120 -1.70 0.23 7.02
N ALA A 121 -0.66 0.11 6.19
CA ALA A 121 0.72 0.27 6.64
C ALA A 121 1.01 1.70 7.13
N CYS A 122 0.45 2.71 6.44
CA CYS A 122 0.58 4.11 6.86
C CYS A 122 -0.19 4.38 8.16
N LEU A 123 -1.38 3.78 8.32
CA LEU A 123 -2.17 3.96 9.52
C LEU A 123 -1.48 3.33 10.72
N ILE A 124 -0.88 2.14 10.58
CA ILE A 124 -0.06 1.53 11.64
C ILE A 124 0.99 2.52 12.17
N SER A 125 1.72 3.21 11.27
CA SER A 125 2.72 4.22 11.68
C SER A 125 2.08 5.41 12.41
N SER A 126 0.87 5.81 12.00
CA SER A 126 0.11 6.89 12.65
C SER A 126 -0.37 6.50 14.06
N LEU A 127 -0.51 5.21 14.36
CA LEU A 127 -1.00 4.66 15.63
C LEU A 127 0.11 4.23 16.60
N GLN A 128 1.39 4.22 16.19
CA GLN A 128 2.52 3.65 16.96
C GLN A 128 2.69 4.14 18.41
N HIS A 129 2.12 5.30 18.72
CA HIS A 129 2.20 5.91 20.04
C HIS A 129 1.17 5.35 21.03
N SER A 130 0.18 4.58 20.56
CA SER A 130 -0.96 4.12 21.35
C SER A 130 -1.19 2.61 21.20
N MET A 131 -0.99 1.87 22.29
CA MET A 131 -1.26 0.42 22.29
C MET A 131 -2.76 0.11 22.16
N ASP A 132 -3.62 0.95 22.74
CA ASP A 132 -5.07 0.79 22.67
C ASP A 132 -5.57 0.96 21.23
N LYS A 133 -5.12 2.02 20.54
CA LYS A 133 -5.50 2.26 19.14
C LYS A 133 -4.93 1.18 18.20
N ILE A 134 -3.71 0.68 18.45
CA ILE A 134 -3.13 -0.46 17.70
C ILE A 134 -3.97 -1.73 17.90
N THR A 135 -4.38 -2.02 19.13
CA THR A 135 -5.21 -3.20 19.45
C THR A 135 -6.54 -3.12 18.73
N TRP A 136 -7.22 -1.98 18.81
CA TRP A 136 -8.46 -1.74 18.08
C TRP A 136 -8.28 -1.88 16.56
N PHE A 137 -7.20 -1.34 15.98
CA PHE A 137 -6.89 -1.45 14.56
C PHE A 137 -6.75 -2.93 14.11
N LYS A 138 -6.04 -3.75 14.90
CA LYS A 138 -5.89 -5.18 14.59
C LYS A 138 -7.22 -5.92 14.56
N GLU A 139 -8.13 -5.57 15.47
CA GLU A 139 -9.42 -6.26 15.59
C GLU A 139 -10.41 -5.84 14.48
N HIS A 140 -10.42 -4.56 14.11
CA HIS A 140 -11.50 -3.95 13.31
C HIS A 140 -11.12 -3.61 11.88
N LEU A 141 -9.82 -3.47 11.57
CA LEU A 141 -9.34 -2.94 10.29
C LEU A 141 -8.34 -3.86 9.59
N MET A 142 -7.35 -4.37 10.32
CA MET A 142 -6.27 -5.19 9.75
C MET A 142 -6.80 -6.47 9.09
N ASP A 143 -6.33 -6.74 7.87
CA ASP A 143 -6.63 -7.94 7.08
C ASP A 143 -8.14 -8.15 6.82
N LYS A 144 -8.95 -7.08 6.93
CA LYS A 144 -10.40 -7.13 6.66
C LYS A 144 -10.75 -6.93 5.18
N GLN A 145 -9.75 -6.82 4.30
CA GLN A 145 -9.90 -6.58 2.87
C GLN A 145 -10.75 -5.32 2.56
N LEU A 146 -10.60 -4.28 3.39
CA LEU A 146 -11.31 -3.02 3.22
C LEU A 146 -10.54 -2.11 2.26
N ASN A 147 -11.26 -1.48 1.34
CA ASN A 147 -10.75 -0.31 0.66
C ASN A 147 -10.71 0.90 1.63
N TRP A 148 -9.97 1.94 1.24
CA TRP A 148 -9.78 3.10 2.09
C TRP A 148 -11.09 3.81 2.41
N ALA A 149 -12.02 3.88 1.47
CA ALA A 149 -13.33 4.51 1.69
C ALA A 149 -14.14 3.80 2.79
N ALA A 150 -14.11 2.46 2.84
CA ALA A 150 -14.75 1.67 3.89
C ALA A 150 -14.02 1.80 5.23
N ALA A 151 -12.68 1.70 5.23
CA ALA A 151 -11.86 1.89 6.41
C ALA A 151 -12.06 3.28 7.04
N LYS A 152 -12.10 4.33 6.23
CA LYS A 152 -12.37 5.72 6.65
C LYS A 152 -13.71 5.84 7.38
N LYS A 153 -14.76 5.14 6.95
CA LYS A 153 -16.05 5.12 7.67
C LYS A 153 -15.93 4.48 9.05
N VAL A 154 -15.22 3.35 9.15
CA VAL A 154 -15.01 2.64 10.42
C VAL A 154 -14.18 3.50 11.39
N ILE A 155 -13.11 4.13 10.90
CA ILE A 155 -12.27 5.07 11.67
C ILE A 155 -13.09 6.26 12.17
N LYS A 156 -13.87 6.89 11.28
CA LYS A 156 -14.75 8.01 11.67
C LYS A 156 -15.83 7.60 12.64
N LYS A 157 -16.38 6.39 12.55
CA LYS A 157 -17.35 5.90 13.52
C LYS A 157 -16.71 5.70 14.90
N GLN A 158 -15.49 5.16 14.96
CA GLN A 158 -14.79 4.89 16.22
C GLN A 158 -14.36 6.18 16.94
N TYR A 159 -13.83 7.15 16.21
CA TYR A 159 -13.17 8.32 16.79
C TYR A 159 -13.92 9.63 16.53
N GLY A 160 -14.95 9.61 15.70
CA GLY A 160 -15.78 10.77 15.36
C GLY A 160 -16.90 10.96 16.37
N GLY A 161 -17.87 10.05 16.37
CA GLY A 161 -19.01 9.98 17.30
C GLY A 161 -19.67 11.31 17.68
N ASP A 162 -20.38 11.30 18.81
CA ASP A 162 -21.06 12.47 19.40
C ASP A 162 -20.08 13.59 19.74
N HIS A 163 -18.82 13.25 20.03
CA HIS A 163 -17.79 14.20 20.43
C HIS A 163 -17.43 15.16 19.29
N SER A 164 -17.23 14.66 18.07
CA SER A 164 -16.90 15.51 16.92
C SER A 164 -18.07 16.42 16.55
N LEU A 165 -19.31 15.90 16.55
CA LEU A 165 -20.50 16.71 16.28
C LEU A 165 -20.69 17.80 17.36
N SER A 166 -20.57 17.43 18.64
CA SER A 166 -20.68 18.38 19.75
C SER A 166 -19.62 19.49 19.65
N TRP A 167 -18.38 19.12 19.31
CA TRP A 167 -17.32 20.10 19.09
C TRP A 167 -17.65 21.06 17.93
N TYR A 168 -18.13 20.55 16.79
CA TYR A 168 -18.51 21.41 15.66
C TYR A 168 -19.67 22.36 16.01
N LEU A 169 -20.69 21.86 16.72
CA LEU A 169 -21.85 22.67 17.14
C LEU A 169 -21.47 23.73 18.18
N GLU A 170 -20.66 23.36 19.17
CA GLU A 170 -20.12 24.31 20.15
C GLU A 170 -19.27 25.37 19.45
N LYS A 171 -18.41 24.97 18.52
CA LYS A 171 -17.58 25.89 17.75
C LYS A 171 -18.44 26.86 16.94
N LEU A 172 -19.44 26.38 16.20
CA LEU A 172 -20.36 27.23 15.45
C LEU A 172 -21.09 28.23 16.32
N THR A 173 -21.57 27.79 17.49
CA THR A 173 -22.30 28.64 18.44
C THR A 173 -21.42 29.74 19.01
N ASN A 174 -20.13 29.44 19.23
CA ASN A 174 -19.17 30.36 19.82
C ASN A 174 -18.39 31.20 18.78
N MET A 175 -18.57 30.96 17.47
CA MET A 175 -17.92 31.74 16.42
C MET A 175 -18.43 33.18 16.40
N LYS A 176 -17.51 34.13 16.61
CA LYS A 176 -17.78 35.57 16.51
C LYS A 176 -16.74 36.20 15.59
N ALA A 177 -17.19 37.04 14.66
CA ALA A 177 -16.30 37.79 13.81
C ALA A 177 -15.56 38.84 14.65
N SER A 178 -14.24 38.91 14.53
CA SER A 178 -13.47 39.96 15.20
C SER A 178 -13.68 41.31 14.51
N LYS A 179 -13.56 42.41 15.27
CA LYS A 179 -13.70 43.80 14.76
C LYS A 179 -12.77 44.11 13.58
N HIS A 180 -11.65 43.39 13.47
CA HIS A 180 -10.63 43.58 12.44
C HIS A 180 -10.53 42.41 11.47
N GLU A 181 -11.43 41.42 11.55
CA GLU A 181 -11.41 40.28 10.65
C GLU A 181 -12.07 40.62 9.32
N ASN A 182 -11.48 40.15 8.23
CA ASN A 182 -12.07 40.27 6.92
C ASN A 182 -13.37 39.42 6.86
N PRO A 183 -14.53 39.99 6.48
CA PRO A 183 -15.79 39.26 6.43
C PRO A 183 -15.74 37.97 5.59
N ALA A 184 -15.06 37.98 4.45
CA ALA A 184 -14.92 36.80 3.61
C ALA A 184 -14.13 35.68 4.30
N LYS A 185 -13.06 36.03 5.04
CA LYS A 185 -12.30 35.05 5.84
C LYS A 185 -13.13 34.47 6.99
N PHE A 186 -13.99 35.27 7.61
CA PHE A 186 -14.91 34.78 8.63
C PHE A 186 -15.94 33.81 8.03
N VAL A 187 -16.55 34.17 6.89
CA VAL A 187 -17.50 33.29 6.18
C VAL A 187 -16.83 31.97 5.76
N GLU A 188 -15.61 32.02 5.24
CA GLU A 188 -14.86 30.82 4.85
C GLU A 188 -14.62 29.87 6.05
N LYS A 189 -14.20 30.43 7.19
CA LYS A 189 -14.07 29.66 8.44
C LYS A 189 -15.41 29.07 8.86
N PHE A 190 -16.48 29.87 8.83
CA PHE A 190 -17.81 29.43 9.25
C PHE A 190 -18.31 28.30 8.37
N CYS A 191 -18.21 28.44 7.04
CA CYS A 191 -18.56 27.39 6.09
C CYS A 191 -17.74 26.12 6.30
N THR A 192 -16.46 26.23 6.66
CA THR A 192 -15.61 25.07 6.94
C THR A 192 -16.12 24.28 8.15
N VAL A 193 -16.43 24.97 9.26
CA VAL A 193 -16.98 24.34 10.47
C VAL A 193 -18.38 23.78 10.23
N LEU A 194 -19.22 24.50 9.47
CA LEU A 194 -20.58 24.09 9.12
C LEU A 194 -20.59 22.81 8.27
N ARG A 195 -19.69 22.70 7.29
CA ARG A 195 -19.54 21.47 6.49
C ARG A 195 -19.09 20.29 7.36
N GLY A 196 -18.19 20.53 8.31
CA GLY A 196 -17.79 19.53 9.30
C GLY A 196 -18.99 18.97 10.08
N ALA A 197 -19.80 19.85 10.65
CA ALA A 197 -21.04 19.47 11.36
C ALA A 197 -21.99 18.64 10.47
N ALA A 198 -22.22 19.09 9.23
CA ALA A 198 -23.11 18.42 8.28
C ALA A 198 -22.62 17.04 7.83
N CYS A 199 -21.30 16.80 7.84
CA CYS A 199 -20.70 15.50 7.56
C CYS A 199 -20.89 14.52 8.72
N CYS A 200 -20.80 14.99 9.97
CA CYS A 200 -21.06 14.18 11.16
C CYS A 200 -22.53 13.78 11.26
N SER A 201 -23.46 14.72 11.02
CA SER A 201 -24.91 14.46 11.15
C SER A 201 -25.49 13.47 10.12
N ARG A 202 -24.78 13.20 9.02
CA ARG A 202 -25.19 12.20 8.00
C ARG A 202 -24.74 10.78 8.32
N GLN A 203 -23.94 10.57 9.35
CA GLN A 203 -23.45 9.24 9.74
C GLN A 203 -24.37 8.56 10.78
N GLU A 204 -25.37 9.27 11.30
CA GLU A 204 -26.31 8.80 12.33
C GLU A 204 -27.65 8.29 11.78
N PHE A 205 -27.85 8.32 10.45
CA PHE A 205 -29.06 7.84 9.77
C PHE A 205 -28.75 6.79 8.69
#